data_AF-A0A7V3BSQ6-F1
#
_entry.id   AF-A0A7V3BSQ6-F1
#
_cell.length_a   1.000
_cell.length_b   1.000
_cell.length_c   1.000
_cell.angle_alpha   90.00
_cell.angle_beta   90.00
_cell.angle_gamma   90.00
#
_symmetry.space_group_name_H-M   'P 1'
#
loop_
_entity.id
_entity.type
_entity.pdbx_description
1 polymer ?
#
loop_
_entity_poly.entity_id
_entity_poly.type
_entity_poly.pdbx_seq_one_letter_code
_entity_poly.pdbx_strand_id
1 'polypeptide(L)'
;MWMEPARSYVERNAQERERLRALVDRLSEDELRRQVNEHWTVAGVLGHIAFWDGRALALARKLERGVPFTPSDDEPEDVDWINDASRPLIHAIPLREAARLALEIAEETDATMASLPPERVWPNDPDSPINALRAAHRGEHLDEIETALH
;
A
#
# COMPACT_ATOMS: atom_id res chain seq x y z
N MET A 1 -30.01 4.94 0.14
CA MET A 1 -28.85 4.08 -0.12
C MET A 1 -27.76 4.54 0.83
N TRP A 2 -27.34 3.71 1.77
CA TRP A 2 -26.47 4.13 2.87
C TRP A 2 -25.08 4.47 2.34
N MET A 3 -24.76 5.76 2.34
CA MET A 3 -23.38 6.24 2.25
C MET A 3 -22.71 5.91 3.58
N GLU A 4 -21.75 4.99 3.63
CA GLU A 4 -20.71 4.96 4.68
C GLU A 4 -19.47 5.66 4.11
N PRO A 5 -19.38 7.00 4.10
CA PRO A 5 -18.73 7.66 2.97
C PRO A 5 -17.34 8.23 3.26
N ALA A 6 -16.74 8.08 4.45
CA ALA A 6 -15.37 8.55 4.68
C ALA A 6 -14.71 7.91 5.90
N ARG A 7 -15.47 7.81 7.01
CA ARG A 7 -14.97 7.23 8.26
C ARG A 7 -14.54 5.77 8.09
N SER A 8 -15.23 5.03 7.22
CA SER A 8 -15.00 3.61 6.99
C SER A 8 -13.59 3.30 6.44
N TYR A 9 -13.11 3.99 5.40
CA TYR A 9 -11.77 3.70 4.87
C TYR A 9 -10.65 4.23 5.78
N VAL A 10 -10.83 5.36 6.46
CA VAL A 10 -9.82 5.90 7.39
C VAL A 10 -9.61 4.94 8.56
N GLU A 11 -10.70 4.45 9.17
CA GLU A 11 -10.65 3.52 10.29
C GLU A 11 -10.04 2.17 9.87
N ARG A 12 -10.44 1.64 8.71
CA ARG A 12 -9.90 0.38 8.17
C ARG A 12 -8.42 0.48 7.81
N ASN A 13 -8.00 1.59 7.18
CA ASN A 13 -6.59 1.82 6.88
C ASN A 13 -5.77 1.90 8.16
N ALA A 14 -6.28 2.60 9.19
CA ALA A 14 -5.61 2.70 10.48
C ALA A 14 -5.45 1.33 11.17
N GLN A 15 -6.47 0.47 11.09
CA GLN A 15 -6.42 -0.90 11.63
C GLN A 15 -5.32 -1.73 10.94
N GLU A 16 -5.30 -1.78 9.61
CA GLU A 16 -4.27 -2.54 8.88
C GLU A 16 -2.88 -1.92 9.01
N ARG A 17 -2.77 -0.59 9.14
CA ARG A 17 -1.50 0.07 9.42
C ARG A 17 -0.96 -0.32 10.80
N GLU A 18 -1.82 -0.44 11.80
CA GLU A 18 -1.39 -0.87 13.14
C GLU A 18 -0.96 -2.35 13.14
N ARG A 19 -1.64 -3.20 12.36
CA ARG A 19 -1.21 -4.58 12.11
C ARG A 19 0.16 -4.62 11.42
N LEU A 20 0.35 -3.81 10.38
CA LEU A 20 1.65 -3.64 9.71
C LEU A 20 2.74 -3.20 10.69
N ARG A 21 2.47 -2.21 11.55
CA ARG A 21 3.40 -1.76 12.59
C ARG A 21 3.81 -2.92 13.51
N ALA A 22 2.83 -3.63 14.05
CA ALA A 22 3.07 -4.74 14.96
C ALA A 22 3.92 -5.85 14.31
N LEU A 23 3.73 -6.11 13.02
CA LEU A 23 4.58 -7.02 12.24
C LEU A 23 6.00 -6.46 12.08
N VAL A 24 6.16 -5.24 11.59
CA VAL A 24 7.48 -4.61 11.37
C VAL A 24 8.31 -4.59 12.65
N ASP A 25 7.69 -4.27 13.79
CA ASP A 25 8.37 -4.19 15.09
C ASP A 25 8.83 -5.56 15.62
N ARG A 26 8.10 -6.65 15.31
CA ARG A 26 8.38 -7.98 15.87
C ARG A 26 9.28 -8.86 15.01
N LEU A 27 9.25 -8.70 13.68
CA LEU A 27 9.91 -9.63 12.77
C LEU A 27 11.42 -9.66 13.03
N SER A 28 12.04 -10.82 12.93
CA SER A 28 13.50 -11.02 12.91
C SER A 28 14.06 -10.87 11.49
N GLU A 29 15.39 -10.77 11.34
CA GLU A 29 15.98 -10.77 9.99
C GLU A 29 15.77 -12.09 9.26
N ASP A 30 15.77 -13.22 9.96
CA ASP A 30 15.55 -14.53 9.36
C ASP A 30 14.10 -14.69 8.88
N GLU A 31 13.14 -14.18 9.64
CA GLU A 31 11.74 -14.09 9.19
C GLU A 31 11.60 -13.16 7.98
N LEU A 32 12.30 -12.01 7.95
CA LEU A 32 12.30 -11.10 6.80
C LEU A 32 12.89 -11.74 5.52
N ARG A 33 13.81 -12.70 5.65
CA ARG A 33 14.37 -13.47 4.52
C ARG A 33 13.46 -14.58 4.02
N ARG A 34 12.45 -14.97 4.79
CA ARG A 34 11.60 -16.11 4.46
C ARG A 34 10.83 -15.84 3.16
N GLN A 35 10.73 -16.86 2.32
CA GLN A 35 9.97 -16.80 1.07
C GLN A 35 8.48 -16.84 1.37
N VAL A 36 7.72 -15.94 0.77
CA VAL A 36 6.25 -15.94 0.75
C VAL A 36 5.75 -16.72 -0.48
N ASN A 37 6.44 -16.57 -1.61
CA ASN A 37 6.23 -17.34 -2.82
C ASN A 37 7.56 -17.49 -3.59
N GLU A 38 7.50 -17.96 -4.84
CA GLU A 38 8.70 -18.17 -5.68
C GLU A 38 9.42 -16.88 -6.11
N HIS A 39 8.81 -15.72 -5.91
CA HIS A 39 9.35 -14.43 -6.33
C HIS A 39 9.64 -13.49 -5.17
N TRP A 40 8.98 -13.62 -4.02
CA TRP A 40 8.99 -12.61 -2.98
C TRP A 40 9.35 -13.19 -1.61
N THR A 41 10.28 -12.52 -0.92
CA THR A 41 10.47 -12.70 0.52
C THR A 41 9.46 -11.86 1.32
N VAL A 42 9.37 -12.08 2.63
CA VAL A 42 8.59 -11.22 3.54
C VAL A 42 9.01 -9.75 3.39
N ALA A 43 10.32 -9.46 3.38
CA ALA A 43 10.80 -8.10 3.14
C ALA A 43 10.43 -7.58 1.74
N GLY A 44 10.41 -8.46 0.73
CA GLY A 44 9.98 -8.15 -0.63
C GLY A 44 8.51 -7.75 -0.68
N VAL A 45 7.62 -8.50 -0.03
CA VAL A 45 6.19 -8.18 0.07
C VAL A 45 5.96 -6.86 0.82
N LEU A 46 6.70 -6.60 1.91
CA LEU A 46 6.65 -5.30 2.58
C LEU A 46 7.07 -4.15 1.66
N GLY A 47 8.13 -4.33 0.87
CA GLY A 47 8.52 -3.36 -0.15
C GLY A 47 7.49 -3.20 -1.27
N HIS A 48 6.78 -4.26 -1.64
CA HIS A 48 5.66 -4.22 -2.58
C HIS A 48 4.49 -3.40 -2.04
N ILE A 49 4.11 -3.58 -0.77
CA ILE A 49 3.14 -2.72 -0.08
C ILE A 49 3.58 -1.26 -0.16
N ALA A 50 4.85 -1.00 0.18
CA ALA A 50 5.43 0.35 0.15
C ALA A 50 5.33 1.00 -1.24
N PHE A 51 5.57 0.23 -2.30
CA PHE A 51 5.48 0.71 -3.68
C PHE A 51 4.05 1.15 -4.05
N TRP A 52 3.05 0.31 -3.77
CA TRP A 52 1.67 0.60 -4.13
C TRP A 52 1.04 1.70 -3.27
N ASP A 53 1.39 1.79 -1.99
CA ASP A 53 1.05 2.95 -1.17
C ASP A 53 1.75 4.21 -1.68
N GLY A 54 3.02 4.11 -2.10
CA GLY A 54 3.75 5.20 -2.73
C GLY A 54 3.09 5.71 -4.02
N ARG A 55 2.55 4.81 -4.86
CA ARG A 55 1.74 5.18 -6.02
C ARG A 55 0.49 5.96 -5.59
N ALA A 56 -0.26 5.45 -4.63
CA ALA A 56 -1.47 6.11 -4.12
C ALA A 56 -1.16 7.50 -3.54
N LEU A 57 -0.07 7.63 -2.78
CA LEU A 57 0.43 8.89 -2.24
C LEU A 57 0.83 9.88 -3.36
N ALA A 58 1.47 9.42 -4.42
CA ALA A 58 1.84 10.27 -5.55
C ALA A 58 0.60 10.86 -6.24
N LEU A 59 -0.45 10.05 -6.44
CA LEU A 59 -1.73 10.48 -6.99
C LEU A 59 -2.47 11.43 -6.04
N ALA A 60 -2.49 11.14 -4.74
CA ALA A 60 -3.07 12.02 -3.74
C ALA A 60 -2.42 13.41 -3.74
N ARG A 61 -1.08 13.46 -3.73
CA ARG A 61 -0.33 14.73 -3.83
C ARG A 61 -0.56 15.44 -5.17
N LYS A 62 -0.82 14.71 -6.25
CA LYS A 62 -1.18 15.30 -7.55
C LYS A 62 -2.54 16.02 -7.46
N LEU A 63 -3.51 15.40 -6.80
CA LEU A 63 -4.83 15.99 -6.53
C LEU A 63 -4.72 17.24 -5.63
N GLU A 64 -3.92 17.19 -4.56
CA GLU A 64 -3.69 18.35 -3.65
C GLU A 64 -3.12 19.56 -4.39
N ARG A 65 -2.23 19.32 -5.37
CA ARG A 65 -1.68 20.39 -6.22
C ARG A 65 -2.67 20.92 -7.27
N GLY A 66 -3.87 20.37 -7.35
CA GLY A 66 -4.88 20.74 -8.34
C GLY A 66 -4.52 20.34 -9.78
N VAL A 67 -3.60 19.38 -9.95
CA VAL A 67 -3.21 18.90 -11.28
C VAL A 67 -4.22 17.85 -11.75
N PRO A 68 -4.84 18.01 -12.93
CA PRO A 68 -5.81 17.03 -13.43
C PRO A 68 -5.20 15.64 -13.62
N PHE A 69 -6.00 14.60 -13.34
CA PHE A 69 -5.68 13.26 -13.79
C PHE A 69 -5.84 13.14 -15.30
N THR A 70 -5.12 12.18 -15.85
CA THR A 70 -5.02 11.83 -17.25
C THR A 70 -5.15 10.31 -17.37
N PRO A 71 -5.46 9.77 -18.56
CA PRO A 71 -5.54 8.32 -18.74
C PRO A 71 -4.26 7.55 -18.35
N SER A 72 -3.10 8.21 -18.29
CA SER A 72 -1.85 7.60 -17.82
C SER A 72 -1.74 7.47 -16.29
N ASP A 73 -2.64 8.08 -15.53
CA ASP A 73 -2.71 7.92 -14.08
C ASP A 73 -3.51 6.68 -13.67
N ASP A 74 -4.35 6.16 -14.56
CA ASP A 74 -5.14 4.96 -14.32
C ASP A 74 -4.21 3.75 -14.13
N GLU A 75 -4.64 2.84 -13.27
CA GLU A 75 -3.94 1.57 -13.12
C GLU A 75 -4.23 0.72 -14.35
N PRO A 76 -3.20 0.19 -15.04
CA PRO A 76 -3.43 -0.71 -16.16
C PRO A 76 -4.07 -2.01 -15.68
N GLU A 77 -4.87 -2.66 -16.54
CA GLU A 77 -5.48 -3.96 -16.22
C GLU A 77 -4.44 -5.04 -15.89
N ASP A 78 -3.27 -4.97 -16.55
CA ASP A 78 -2.13 -5.83 -16.30
C ASP A 78 -1.00 -5.03 -15.63
N VAL A 79 -0.75 -5.35 -14.36
CA VAL A 79 0.29 -4.75 -13.52
C VAL A 79 1.52 -5.65 -13.37
N ASP A 80 1.57 -6.83 -13.99
CA ASP A 80 2.65 -7.80 -13.81
C ASP A 80 4.00 -7.22 -14.21
N TRP A 81 4.05 -6.48 -15.32
CA TRP A 81 5.28 -5.82 -15.75
C TRP A 81 5.76 -4.74 -14.76
N ILE A 82 4.85 -4.08 -14.04
CA ILE A 82 5.19 -3.10 -12.99
C ILE A 82 5.81 -3.83 -11.80
N ASN A 83 5.19 -4.95 -11.40
CA ASN A 83 5.69 -5.79 -10.31
C ASN A 83 7.04 -6.41 -10.67
N ASP A 84 7.21 -6.94 -11.87
CA ASP A 84 8.46 -7.51 -12.36
C ASP A 84 9.59 -6.48 -12.46
N ALA A 85 9.28 -5.27 -12.93
CA ALA A 85 10.25 -4.18 -13.04
C ALA A 85 10.65 -3.61 -11.67
N SER A 86 9.72 -3.53 -10.72
CA SER A 86 9.97 -3.02 -9.37
C SER A 86 10.66 -4.04 -8.45
N ARG A 87 10.39 -5.34 -8.62
CA ARG A 87 10.94 -6.44 -7.80
C ARG A 87 12.46 -6.39 -7.60
N PRO A 88 13.33 -6.29 -8.64
CA PRO A 88 14.77 -6.25 -8.43
C PRO A 88 15.21 -5.01 -7.64
N LEU A 89 14.52 -3.88 -7.78
CA LEU A 89 14.80 -2.67 -7.02
C LEU A 89 14.40 -2.84 -5.55
N ILE A 90 13.23 -3.42 -5.29
CA ILE A 90 12.75 -3.73 -3.94
C ILE A 90 13.71 -4.73 -3.25
N HIS A 91 14.12 -5.79 -3.94
CA HIS A 91 15.03 -6.80 -3.40
C HIS A 91 16.44 -6.27 -3.08
N ALA A 92 16.84 -5.15 -3.69
CA ALA A 92 18.10 -4.50 -3.38
C ALA A 92 18.06 -3.69 -2.07
N ILE A 93 16.87 -3.39 -1.53
CA ILE A 93 16.71 -2.67 -0.27
C ILE A 93 17.09 -3.59 0.89
N PRO A 94 17.91 -3.13 1.87
CA PRO A 94 18.18 -3.89 3.08
C PRO A 94 16.87 -4.30 3.78
N LEU A 95 16.79 -5.55 4.23
CA LEU A 95 15.54 -6.17 4.71
C LEU A 95 14.80 -5.32 5.76
N ARG A 96 15.55 -4.77 6.73
CA ARG A 96 15.01 -3.90 7.78
C ARG A 96 14.53 -2.57 7.25
N GLU A 97 15.23 -2.01 6.28
CA GLU A 97 14.83 -0.76 5.64
C GLU A 97 13.59 -0.96 4.77
N ALA A 98 13.43 -2.10 4.09
CA ALA A 98 12.20 -2.39 3.35
C ALA A 98 10.98 -2.43 4.27
N ALA A 99 11.10 -3.09 5.42
CA ALA A 99 10.05 -3.14 6.44
C ALA A 99 9.73 -1.74 7.02
N ARG A 100 10.77 -0.96 7.35
CA ARG A 100 10.62 0.41 7.87
C ARG A 100 9.94 1.32 6.84
N LEU A 101 10.38 1.28 5.58
CA LEU A 101 9.82 2.07 4.49
C LEU A 101 8.34 1.75 4.24
N ALA A 102 7.94 0.47 4.33
CA ALA A 102 6.55 0.07 4.19
C ALA A 102 5.65 0.77 5.22
N LEU A 103 6.07 0.80 6.49
CA LEU A 103 5.33 1.46 7.56
C LEU A 103 5.31 2.98 7.39
N GLU A 104 6.46 3.59 7.08
CA GLU A 104 6.57 5.05 6.89
C GLU A 104 5.70 5.56 5.75
N ILE A 105 5.73 4.87 4.61
CA ILE A 105 4.90 5.24 3.46
C ILE A 105 3.42 4.98 3.76
N ALA A 106 3.07 3.92 4.49
CA ALA A 106 1.70 3.65 4.90
C ALA A 106 1.14 4.75 5.83
N GLU A 107 1.94 5.22 6.80
CA GLU A 107 1.59 6.34 7.69
C GLU A 107 1.33 7.62 6.91
N GLU A 108 2.24 7.98 5.99
CA GLU A 108 2.09 9.19 5.18
C GLU A 108 0.92 9.09 4.21
N THR A 109 0.72 7.92 3.59
CA THR A 109 -0.41 7.65 2.71
C THR A 109 -1.72 7.81 3.46
N ASP A 110 -1.85 7.23 4.66
CA ASP A 110 -3.08 7.34 5.46
C ASP A 110 -3.37 8.78 5.89
N ALA A 111 -2.35 9.52 6.32
CA ALA A 111 -2.49 10.92 6.69
C ALA A 111 -2.97 11.77 5.50
N THR A 112 -2.44 11.51 4.31
CA THR A 112 -2.83 12.21 3.08
C THR A 112 -4.23 11.79 2.64
N MET A 113 -4.58 10.50 2.65
CA MET A 113 -5.93 10.05 2.26
C MET A 113 -7.02 10.60 3.20
N ALA A 114 -6.69 10.81 4.48
CA ALA A 114 -7.61 11.40 5.45
C ALA A 114 -7.83 12.91 5.25
N SER A 115 -6.92 13.62 4.57
CA SER A 115 -7.07 15.06 4.28
C SER A 115 -7.81 15.33 2.97
N LEU A 116 -7.86 14.35 2.05
CA LEU A 116 -8.51 14.51 0.76
C LEU A 116 -10.04 14.65 0.87
N PRO A 117 -10.68 15.41 -0.04
CA PRO A 117 -12.13 15.43 -0.16
C PRO A 117 -12.64 14.01 -0.49
N PRO A 118 -13.47 13.38 0.36
CA PRO A 118 -13.89 12.00 0.16
C PRO A 118 -14.60 11.76 -1.18
N GLU A 119 -15.29 12.75 -1.72
CA GLU A 119 -15.98 12.71 -3.01
C GLU A 119 -15.05 12.76 -4.24
N ARG A 120 -13.73 12.81 -4.04
CA ARG A 120 -12.70 12.84 -5.09
C ARG A 120 -11.82 11.60 -5.12
N VAL A 121 -12.19 10.58 -4.35
CA VAL A 121 -11.45 9.33 -4.22
C VAL A 121 -12.39 8.13 -4.36
N TRP A 122 -11.89 7.04 -4.92
CA TRP A 122 -12.61 5.77 -4.93
C TRP A 122 -12.71 5.23 -3.49
N PRO A 123 -13.87 4.69 -3.07
CA PRO A 123 -15.03 4.30 -3.88
C PRO A 123 -16.12 5.36 -4.07
N ASN A 124 -15.97 6.57 -3.52
CA ASN A 124 -17.01 7.60 -3.64
C ASN A 124 -17.03 8.28 -5.01
N ASP A 125 -15.87 8.33 -5.68
CA ASP A 125 -15.70 8.72 -7.08
C ASP A 125 -15.23 7.49 -7.88
N PRO A 126 -16.13 6.84 -8.65
CA PRO A 126 -15.78 5.65 -9.43
C PRO A 126 -14.74 5.90 -10.53
N ASP A 127 -14.60 7.16 -10.98
CA ASP A 127 -13.67 7.54 -12.03
C ASP A 127 -12.32 8.03 -11.46
N SER A 128 -12.18 8.07 -10.13
CA SER A 128 -10.94 8.46 -9.49
C SER A 128 -9.90 7.34 -9.55
N PRO A 129 -8.66 7.61 -10.02
CA PRO A 129 -7.57 6.65 -9.98
C PRO A 129 -7.00 6.43 -8.56
N ILE A 130 -7.40 7.27 -7.60
CA ILE A 130 -7.03 7.13 -6.18
C ILE A 130 -8.00 6.16 -5.51
N ASN A 131 -7.53 4.97 -5.16
CA ASN A 131 -8.20 4.08 -4.20
C ASN A 131 -7.80 4.48 -2.76
N ALA A 132 -8.72 5.11 -2.03
CA ALA A 132 -8.49 5.52 -0.65
C ALA A 132 -8.53 4.36 0.36
N LEU A 133 -9.11 3.21 0.02
CA LEU A 133 -9.13 2.02 0.86
C LEU A 133 -7.84 1.21 0.67
N ARG A 134 -6.76 1.66 1.31
CA ARG A 134 -5.47 0.96 1.31
C ARG A 134 -5.49 -0.33 2.12
N ALA A 135 -6.38 -0.41 3.11
CA ALA A 135 -6.53 -1.56 3.99
C ALA A 135 -6.72 -2.88 3.23
N ALA A 136 -7.44 -2.89 2.11
CA ALA A 136 -7.69 -4.11 1.34
C ALA A 136 -6.37 -4.69 0.78
N HIS A 137 -5.57 -3.85 0.12
CA HIS A 137 -4.28 -4.24 -0.45
C HIS A 137 -3.27 -4.65 0.63
N ARG A 138 -3.19 -3.88 1.72
CA ARG A 138 -2.33 -4.23 2.85
C ARG A 138 -2.74 -5.55 3.48
N GLY A 139 -4.02 -5.71 3.80
CA GLY A 139 -4.55 -6.88 4.49
C GLY A 139 -4.26 -8.18 3.75
N GLU A 140 -4.48 -8.20 2.43
CA GLU A 140 -4.15 -9.34 1.57
C GLU A 140 -2.69 -9.78 1.74
N HIS A 141 -1.74 -8.84 1.61
CA HIS A 141 -0.32 -9.15 1.72
C HIS A 141 0.15 -9.44 3.15
N LEU A 142 -0.47 -8.84 4.16
CA LEU A 142 -0.19 -9.17 5.56
C LEU A 142 -0.67 -10.60 5.89
N ASP A 143 -1.79 -11.04 5.32
CA ASP A 143 -2.26 -12.44 5.43
C ASP A 143 -1.25 -13.41 4.78
N GLU A 144 -0.72 -13.07 3.60
CA GLU A 144 0.31 -13.87 2.92
C GLU A 144 1.60 -13.98 3.74
N ILE A 145 2.07 -12.86 4.29
CA ILE A 145 3.25 -12.82 5.17
C ILE A 145 3.03 -13.69 6.40
N GLU A 146 1.91 -13.51 7.10
CA GLU A 146 1.62 -14.28 8.31
C GLU A 146 1.53 -15.78 8.00
N THR A 147 0.86 -16.15 6.90
CA THR A 147 0.80 -17.53 6.42
C THR A 147 2.21 -18.11 6.18
N ALA A 148 3.11 -17.35 5.56
CA ALA A 148 4.47 -17.80 5.29
C ALA A 148 5.30 -18.00 6.58
N LEU A 149 4.98 -17.28 7.66
CA LEU A 149 5.71 -17.32 8.93
C LEU A 149 5.25 -18.42 9.89
N HIS A 150 4.08 -19.02 9.63
CA HIS A 150 3.60 -20.20 10.32
C HIS A 150 4.25 -21.49 9.78
#